data_AF-A0A7X9RBR5-F1
#
_entry.id   AF-A0A7X9RBR5-F1
#
_cell.length_a   1.000
_cell.length_b   1.000
_cell.length_c   1.000
_cell.angle_alpha   90.00
_cell.angle_beta   90.00
_cell.angle_gamma   90.00
#
_symmetry.space_group_name_H-M   'P 1'
#
loop_
_entity.id
_entity.type
_entity.pdbx_description
1 polymer ?
#
loop_
_entity_poly.entity_id
_entity_poly.type
_entity_poly.pdbx_seq_one_letter_code
_entity_poly.pdbx_strand_id
1 'polypeptide(L)'
;MKLNKYTWIFVGLIAAVYLGILIWVRLTNPVYLQKNMYQTWENSYVMHPKSDQSFVNTSKNNDHQNPVALSESQGYGMLITVRAAQKGWANQKDFDRFVNYWLAHRDYVGDQRQTETYLMSWRQYYNRHHQWVNDINSATDGDVYIAMALALAAKQWPKDATYYRSLAKNLSDDILSYEYNPQTGALTVGDWVTRDSKYWQLMRTSDVMPDIFMTLAKLTGDSRWRTVNNTMLDRLVDLSRLHHTGLVPDFAWITRDAAKPVKPNAISTKYDGDYSANACRVPMMLATSNNPKARKVLKKMLRFFSHQQYITAGYSLSGKRLVKYQSASFSAPIFFAVSHHRGEGYDNLFDSQKYIFSKPLTHKNYYDATLTVMAALEGLN
;
A
#
# COMPACT_ATOMS: atom_id res chain seq x y z
N MET A 1 61.71 -13.29 7.79
CA MET A 1 61.12 -14.34 8.65
C MET A 1 60.11 -15.14 7.86
N LYS A 2 60.30 -16.47 7.69
CA LYS A 2 59.26 -17.35 7.13
C LYS A 2 58.23 -17.62 8.23
N LEU A 3 56.96 -17.30 7.97
CA LEU A 3 55.86 -17.63 8.88
C LEU A 3 55.77 -19.16 9.03
N ASN A 4 55.69 -19.62 10.29
CA ASN A 4 55.54 -21.03 10.63
C ASN A 4 54.18 -21.56 10.11
N LYS A 5 54.12 -22.83 9.70
CA LYS A 5 52.89 -23.56 9.33
C LYS A 5 51.73 -23.32 10.30
N TYR A 6 51.99 -23.26 11.61
CA TYR A 6 50.96 -22.97 12.62
C TYR A 6 50.38 -21.55 12.51
N THR A 7 51.18 -20.56 12.09
CA THR A 7 50.70 -19.19 11.87
C THR A 7 49.78 -19.13 10.66
N TRP A 8 50.08 -19.86 9.58
CA TRP A 8 49.19 -19.94 8.42
C TRP A 8 47.88 -20.67 8.74
N ILE A 9 47.91 -21.72 9.56
CA ILE A 9 46.70 -22.38 10.06
C ILE A 9 45.85 -21.40 10.89
N PHE A 10 46.48 -20.65 11.80
CA PHE A 10 45.79 -19.67 12.64
C PHE A 10 45.17 -18.52 11.83
N VAL A 11 45.91 -17.97 10.85
CA VAL A 11 45.39 -16.96 9.91
C VAL A 11 44.21 -17.51 9.10
N GLY A 12 44.31 -18.74 8.59
CA GLY A 12 43.21 -19.41 7.89
C GLY A 12 41.97 -19.59 8.77
N LEU A 13 42.15 -19.90 10.05
CA LEU A 13 41.07 -20.08 11.01
C LEU A 13 40.38 -18.74 11.34
N ILE A 14 41.15 -17.67 11.53
CA ILE A 14 40.61 -16.30 11.69
C ILE A 14 39.82 -15.88 10.43
N ALA A 15 40.37 -16.10 9.24
CA ALA A 15 39.70 -15.78 7.99
C ALA A 15 38.39 -16.56 7.82
N ALA A 16 38.38 -17.85 8.18
CA ALA A 16 37.18 -18.67 8.15
C ALA A 16 36.11 -18.20 9.15
N VAL A 17 36.50 -17.84 10.39
CA VAL A 17 35.58 -17.27 11.39
C VAL A 17 35.04 -15.92 10.92
N TYR A 18 35.89 -15.05 10.38
CA TYR A 18 35.47 -13.75 9.86
C TYR A 18 34.50 -13.88 8.68
N LEU A 19 34.80 -14.76 7.71
CA LEU A 19 33.89 -15.09 6.61
C LEU A 19 32.58 -15.68 7.12
N GLY A 20 32.64 -16.56 8.13
CA GLY A 20 31.47 -17.11 8.79
C GLY A 20 30.58 -16.03 9.42
N ILE A 21 31.18 -15.06 10.13
CA ILE A 21 30.47 -13.91 10.70
C ILE A 21 29.87 -13.04 9.58
N LEU A 22 30.61 -12.74 8.51
CA LEU A 22 30.08 -11.93 7.40
C LEU A 22 28.91 -12.61 6.70
N ILE A 23 29.00 -13.92 6.46
CA ILE A 23 27.91 -14.71 5.87
C ILE A 23 26.71 -14.70 6.83
N TRP A 24 26.93 -14.93 8.13
CA TRP A 24 25.87 -14.91 9.12
C TRP A 24 25.17 -13.55 9.21
N VAL A 25 25.92 -12.45 9.29
CA VAL A 25 25.37 -11.08 9.29
C VAL A 25 24.60 -10.81 8.00
N ARG A 26 25.14 -11.19 6.84
CA ARG A 26 24.48 -10.98 5.54
C ARG A 26 23.14 -11.71 5.44
N LEU A 27 23.04 -12.91 6.02
CA LEU A 27 21.82 -13.71 6.00
C LEU A 27 20.79 -13.28 7.06
N THR A 28 21.25 -12.85 8.24
CA THR A 28 20.37 -12.52 9.38
C THR A 28 19.91 -11.07 9.41
N ASN A 29 20.72 -10.14 8.88
CA ASN A 29 20.43 -8.72 8.95
C ASN A 29 19.11 -8.32 8.25
N PRO A 30 18.79 -8.80 7.03
CA PRO A 30 17.50 -8.48 6.39
C PRO A 30 16.30 -8.92 7.24
N VAL A 31 16.34 -10.13 7.80
CA VAL A 31 15.28 -10.68 8.66
C VAL A 31 15.14 -9.88 9.95
N TYR A 32 16.27 -9.56 10.60
CA TYR A 32 16.30 -8.75 11.80
C TYR A 32 15.73 -7.35 11.55
N LEU A 33 16.15 -6.69 10.46
CA LEU A 33 15.67 -5.37 10.06
C LEU A 33 14.16 -5.39 9.80
N GLN A 34 13.66 -6.34 9.01
CA GLN A 34 12.23 -6.50 8.75
C GLN A 34 11.43 -6.65 10.04
N LYS A 35 11.86 -7.57 10.92
CA LYS A 35 11.18 -7.81 12.20
C LYS A 35 11.19 -6.57 13.09
N ASN A 36 12.35 -5.92 13.23
CA ASN A 36 12.49 -4.72 14.05
C ASN A 36 11.60 -3.58 13.53
N MET A 37 11.52 -3.40 12.20
CA MET A 37 10.65 -2.38 11.61
C MET A 37 9.17 -2.68 11.83
N TYR A 38 8.75 -3.94 11.65
CA TYR A 38 7.39 -4.37 11.97
C TYR A 38 7.05 -4.08 13.44
N GLN A 39 7.88 -4.53 14.38
CA GLN A 39 7.64 -4.35 15.81
C GLN A 39 7.66 -2.87 16.21
N THR A 40 8.57 -2.07 15.63
CA THR A 40 8.61 -0.62 15.87
C THR A 40 7.34 0.06 15.38
N TRP A 41 6.87 -0.30 14.19
CA TRP A 41 5.63 0.23 13.62
C TRP A 41 4.41 -0.18 14.45
N GLU A 42 4.31 -1.46 14.81
CA GLU A 42 3.23 -2.02 15.63
C GLU A 42 3.13 -1.26 16.96
N ASN A 43 4.24 -1.18 17.71
CA ASN A 43 4.28 -0.50 19.00
C ASN A 43 4.01 1.01 18.91
N SER A 44 4.27 1.64 17.77
CA SER A 44 4.10 3.09 17.61
C SER A 44 2.70 3.47 17.16
N TYR A 45 2.14 2.73 16.21
CA TYR A 45 0.97 3.14 15.45
C TYR A 45 -0.26 2.27 15.72
N VAL A 46 -0.11 1.02 16.17
CA VAL A 46 -1.27 0.17 16.43
C VAL A 46 -1.84 0.49 17.80
N MET A 47 -3.12 0.85 17.83
CA MET A 47 -3.86 1.12 19.05
C MET A 47 -4.89 0.03 19.31
N HIS A 48 -5.11 -0.25 20.59
CA HIS A 48 -6.06 -1.27 21.06
C HIS A 48 -7.21 -0.61 21.84
N PRO A 49 -8.23 -0.04 21.18
CA PRO A 49 -9.34 0.64 21.88
C PRO A 49 -10.15 -0.33 22.76
N LYS A 50 -10.13 -1.62 22.43
CA LYS A 50 -10.65 -2.74 23.22
C LYS A 50 -9.67 -3.91 23.14
N SER A 51 -9.79 -4.89 24.04
CA SER A 51 -8.90 -6.06 24.09
C SER A 51 -8.92 -6.93 22.83
N ASP A 52 -10.02 -6.86 22.08
CA ASP A 52 -10.34 -7.60 20.86
C ASP A 52 -10.40 -6.72 19.62
N GLN A 53 -9.96 -5.46 19.68
CA GLN A 53 -9.99 -4.53 18.54
C GLN A 53 -8.65 -3.84 18.33
N SER A 54 -8.31 -3.55 17.07
CA SER A 54 -7.09 -2.80 16.72
C SER A 54 -7.29 -1.92 15.50
N PHE A 55 -6.71 -0.73 15.54
CA PHE A 55 -6.61 0.18 14.40
C PHE A 55 -5.23 0.81 14.33
N VAL A 56 -4.89 1.34 13.16
CA VAL A 56 -3.64 2.07 12.94
C VAL A 56 -3.90 3.57 13.13
N ASN A 57 -3.21 4.21 14.07
CA ASN A 57 -3.31 5.63 14.32
C ASN A 57 -2.62 6.44 13.22
N THR A 58 -3.37 7.36 12.64
CA THR A 58 -2.97 8.23 11.54
C THR A 58 -2.91 9.70 11.93
N SER A 59 -3.19 10.01 13.20
CA SER A 59 -3.20 11.38 13.68
C SER A 59 -1.85 12.07 13.44
N LYS A 60 -1.91 13.38 13.24
CA LYS A 60 -0.71 14.19 12.98
C LYS A 60 0.29 14.02 14.13
N ASN A 61 1.55 13.77 13.79
CA ASN A 61 2.62 13.48 14.75
C ASN A 61 2.39 12.24 15.63
N ASN A 62 1.48 11.34 15.24
CA ASN A 62 1.10 10.18 16.03
C ASN A 62 0.61 10.58 17.43
N ASP A 63 -0.28 11.57 17.49
CA ASP A 63 -0.93 11.98 18.73
C ASP A 63 -1.88 10.88 19.23
N HIS A 64 -1.49 10.21 20.31
CA HIS A 64 -2.27 9.15 20.95
C HIS A 64 -3.42 9.69 21.81
N GLN A 65 -3.44 10.99 22.12
CA GLN A 65 -4.54 11.62 22.86
C GLN A 65 -5.71 11.97 21.93
N ASN A 66 -5.40 12.30 20.67
CA ASN A 66 -6.40 12.58 19.63
C ASN A 66 -6.17 11.67 18.42
N PRO A 67 -6.35 10.34 18.58
CA PRO A 67 -6.08 9.41 17.50
C PRO A 67 -7.10 9.55 16.37
N VAL A 68 -6.66 9.18 15.17
CA VAL A 68 -7.51 9.12 13.97
C VAL A 68 -7.26 7.77 13.31
N ALA A 69 -8.32 7.02 13.02
CA ALA A 69 -8.24 5.82 12.19
C ALA A 69 -8.77 6.14 10.79
N LEU A 70 -8.15 5.57 9.76
CA LEU A 70 -8.63 5.61 8.38
C LEU A 70 -8.85 4.20 7.86
N SER A 71 -9.84 3.98 7.00
CA SER A 71 -10.04 2.68 6.34
C SER A 71 -8.80 2.25 5.54
N GLU A 72 -8.10 3.18 4.90
CA GLU A 72 -6.79 2.96 4.26
C GLU A 72 -5.78 2.34 5.24
N SER A 73 -5.62 2.98 6.40
CA SER A 73 -4.69 2.55 7.44
C SER A 73 -5.10 1.21 8.06
N GLN A 74 -6.41 0.92 8.14
CA GLN A 74 -6.94 -0.36 8.59
C GLN A 74 -6.57 -1.47 7.61
N GLY A 75 -6.76 -1.24 6.31
CA GLY A 75 -6.35 -2.16 5.25
C GLY A 75 -4.84 -2.44 5.28
N TYR A 76 -4.01 -1.41 5.45
CA TYR A 76 -2.57 -1.60 5.63
C TYR A 76 -2.24 -2.41 6.88
N GLY A 77 -2.88 -2.12 8.01
CA GLY A 77 -2.63 -2.84 9.26
C GLY A 77 -2.98 -4.31 9.16
N MET A 78 -4.10 -4.65 8.55
CA MET A 78 -4.48 -6.04 8.27
C MET A 78 -3.47 -6.72 7.33
N LEU A 79 -3.08 -6.07 6.24
CA LEU A 79 -2.11 -6.62 5.29
C LEU A 79 -0.74 -6.85 5.95
N ILE A 80 -0.20 -5.86 6.66
CA ILE A 80 1.07 -5.98 7.37
C ILE A 80 1.00 -7.11 8.41
N THR A 81 -0.09 -7.22 9.15
CA THR A 81 -0.25 -8.23 10.20
C THR A 81 -0.27 -9.66 9.63
N VAL A 82 -0.99 -9.90 8.53
CA VAL A 82 -0.98 -11.24 7.89
C VAL A 82 0.38 -11.57 7.26
N ARG A 83 1.10 -10.57 6.72
CA ARG A 83 2.49 -10.74 6.24
C ARG A 83 3.47 -11.04 7.38
N ALA A 84 3.31 -10.37 8.52
CA ALA A 84 4.10 -10.64 9.72
C ALA A 84 3.80 -12.04 10.28
N ALA A 85 2.54 -12.48 10.24
CA ALA A 85 2.14 -13.82 10.65
C ALA A 85 2.74 -14.92 9.75
N GLN A 86 2.85 -14.68 8.44
CA GLN A 86 3.57 -15.57 7.50
C GLN A 86 5.04 -15.78 7.88
N LYS A 87 5.64 -14.81 8.59
CA LYS A 87 7.03 -14.86 9.09
C LYS A 87 7.13 -15.26 10.58
N GLY A 88 5.99 -15.56 11.24
CA GLY A 88 5.94 -15.93 12.64
C GLY A 88 6.13 -14.78 13.64
N TRP A 89 5.89 -13.53 13.23
CA TRP A 89 6.05 -12.34 14.08
C TRP A 89 4.75 -11.77 14.62
N ALA A 90 3.63 -12.19 14.04
CA ALA A 90 2.28 -11.93 14.51
C ALA A 90 1.50 -13.25 14.54
N ASN A 91 0.32 -13.25 15.17
CA ASN A 91 -0.55 -14.42 15.21
C ASN A 91 -1.99 -14.07 14.76
N GLN A 92 -2.84 -15.09 14.68
CA GLN A 92 -4.22 -14.95 14.22
C GLN A 92 -5.04 -13.97 15.07
N LYS A 93 -4.83 -13.96 16.39
CA LYS A 93 -5.52 -13.05 17.30
C LYS A 93 -5.18 -11.60 17.00
N ASP A 94 -3.92 -11.30 16.65
CA ASP A 94 -3.53 -9.93 16.28
C ASP A 94 -4.26 -9.46 15.02
N PHE A 95 -4.42 -10.36 14.03
CA PHE A 95 -5.19 -10.09 12.81
C PHE A 95 -6.69 -9.93 13.10
N ASP A 96 -7.26 -10.82 13.90
CA ASP A 96 -8.68 -10.79 14.25
C ASP A 96 -9.07 -9.51 15.00
N ARG A 97 -8.15 -8.91 15.75
CA ARG A 97 -8.40 -7.58 16.34
C ARG A 97 -8.65 -6.50 15.28
N PHE A 98 -7.91 -6.51 14.17
CA PHE A 98 -8.20 -5.59 13.08
C PHE A 98 -9.51 -5.93 12.36
N VAL A 99 -9.83 -7.22 12.19
CA VAL A 99 -11.11 -7.66 11.61
C VAL A 99 -12.28 -7.15 12.47
N ASN A 100 -12.22 -7.35 13.78
CA ASN A 100 -13.27 -6.92 14.71
C ASN A 100 -13.43 -5.40 14.75
N TYR A 101 -12.34 -4.65 14.68
CA TYR A 101 -12.41 -3.19 14.58
C TYR A 101 -13.10 -2.77 13.28
N TRP A 102 -12.72 -3.33 12.13
CA TRP A 102 -13.37 -3.05 10.85
C TRP A 102 -14.86 -3.37 10.89
N LEU A 103 -15.25 -4.56 11.36
CA LEU A 103 -16.65 -4.98 11.46
C LEU A 103 -17.51 -4.04 12.33
N ALA A 104 -16.90 -3.41 13.35
CA ALA A 104 -17.56 -2.46 14.25
C ALA A 104 -17.67 -1.03 13.67
N HIS A 105 -16.95 -0.71 12.59
CA HIS A 105 -16.94 0.62 11.97
C HIS A 105 -17.27 0.53 10.47
N ARG A 106 -18.20 -0.38 10.14
CA ARG A 106 -18.75 -0.53 8.79
C ARG A 106 -19.62 0.66 8.41
N ASP A 107 -19.67 0.91 7.11
CA ASP A 107 -20.44 1.98 6.50
C ASP A 107 -21.88 1.53 6.19
N TYR A 108 -22.80 2.50 6.07
CA TYR A 108 -24.23 2.27 5.89
C TYR A 108 -24.77 3.01 4.68
N VAL A 109 -25.19 2.36 3.62
CA VAL A 109 -25.68 3.04 2.41
C VAL A 109 -27.21 3.29 2.45
N GLY A 110 -27.71 3.98 1.40
CA GLY A 110 -29.11 4.35 1.23
C GLY A 110 -29.43 5.79 1.69
N ASP A 111 -30.55 6.33 1.22
CA ASP A 111 -30.94 7.74 1.45
C ASP A 111 -31.02 8.12 2.94
N GLN A 112 -31.32 7.14 3.80
CA GLN A 112 -31.40 7.30 5.25
C GLN A 112 -30.28 6.57 5.99
N ARG A 113 -29.24 6.12 5.28
CA ARG A 113 -28.09 5.38 5.84
C ARG A 113 -28.53 4.16 6.65
N GLN A 114 -29.49 3.42 6.10
CA GLN A 114 -30.19 2.33 6.78
C GLN A 114 -29.68 0.94 6.39
N THR A 115 -28.95 0.82 5.28
CA THR A 115 -28.47 -0.45 4.77
C THR A 115 -27.03 -0.65 5.21
N GLU A 116 -26.83 -1.54 6.18
CA GLU A 116 -25.49 -1.92 6.60
C GLU A 116 -24.74 -2.64 5.47
N THR A 117 -23.47 -2.28 5.27
CA THR A 117 -22.59 -2.91 4.28
C THR A 117 -21.39 -3.55 4.96
N TYR A 118 -20.51 -4.18 4.18
CA TYR A 118 -19.17 -4.59 4.57
C TYR A 118 -18.12 -3.50 4.30
N LEU A 119 -18.46 -2.43 3.59
CA LEU A 119 -17.54 -1.29 3.42
C LEU A 119 -17.20 -0.69 4.79
N MET A 120 -16.02 -0.08 4.91
CA MET A 120 -15.62 0.60 6.12
C MET A 120 -15.85 2.11 5.99
N SER A 121 -16.43 2.73 7.03
CA SER A 121 -16.44 4.20 7.11
C SER A 121 -14.99 4.71 7.01
N TRP A 122 -14.75 5.72 6.17
CA TRP A 122 -13.38 6.04 5.75
C TRP A 122 -12.52 6.64 6.88
N ARG A 123 -13.14 7.25 7.90
CA ARG A 123 -12.45 7.90 9.01
C ARG A 123 -13.19 7.74 10.34
N GLN A 124 -12.44 7.49 11.40
CA GLN A 124 -12.89 7.49 12.78
C GLN A 124 -12.04 8.40 13.65
N TYR A 125 -12.69 9.15 14.54
CA TYR A 125 -12.03 10.15 15.39
C TYR A 125 -12.91 10.54 16.59
N TYR A 126 -12.32 11.23 17.57
CA TYR A 126 -13.08 11.86 18.64
C TYR A 126 -13.70 13.18 18.15
N ASN A 127 -15.03 13.28 18.22
CA ASN A 127 -15.73 14.53 17.95
C ASN A 127 -15.52 15.55 19.09
N ARG A 128 -16.09 16.76 18.93
CA ARG A 128 -16.03 17.83 19.95
C ARG A 128 -16.65 17.48 21.31
N HIS A 129 -17.40 16.40 21.40
CA HIS A 129 -18.03 15.87 22.61
C HIS A 129 -17.27 14.66 23.18
N HIS A 130 -16.03 14.43 22.72
CA HIS A 130 -15.19 13.30 23.11
C HIS A 130 -15.82 11.92 22.85
N GLN A 131 -16.69 11.83 21.86
CA GLN A 131 -17.26 10.56 21.40
C GLN A 131 -16.48 10.05 20.20
N TRP A 132 -16.16 8.77 20.21
CA TRP A 132 -15.59 8.09 19.05
C TRP A 132 -16.68 7.92 17.99
N VAL A 133 -16.52 8.57 16.85
CA VAL A 133 -17.52 8.61 15.78
C VAL A 133 -16.92 8.19 14.44
N ASN A 134 -17.80 7.76 13.53
CA ASN A 134 -17.50 7.49 12.14
C ASN A 134 -17.91 8.68 11.29
N ASP A 135 -17.05 9.07 10.35
CA ASP A 135 -17.53 9.82 9.20
C ASP A 135 -18.39 8.93 8.30
N ILE A 136 -19.32 9.55 7.59
CA ILE A 136 -20.14 8.91 6.58
C ILE A 136 -19.27 8.62 5.35
N ASN A 137 -19.52 7.48 4.71
CA ASN A 137 -18.99 7.02 3.41
C ASN A 137 -17.69 6.24 3.53
N SER A 138 -17.45 5.41 2.51
CA SER A 138 -16.26 4.60 2.34
C SER A 138 -15.13 5.31 1.60
N ALA A 139 -13.96 4.67 1.59
CA ALA A 139 -12.87 4.97 0.68
C ALA A 139 -12.32 3.66 0.11
N THR A 140 -12.45 3.53 -1.21
CA THR A 140 -12.30 2.25 -1.94
C THR A 140 -10.93 1.60 -1.79
N ASP A 141 -9.86 2.39 -1.62
CA ASP A 141 -8.53 1.84 -1.38
C ASP A 141 -8.46 1.05 -0.06
N GLY A 142 -9.07 1.58 1.01
CA GLY A 142 -9.17 0.88 2.28
C GLY A 142 -9.89 -0.46 2.15
N ASP A 143 -11.06 -0.46 1.51
CA ASP A 143 -11.89 -1.65 1.34
C ASP A 143 -11.20 -2.72 0.47
N VAL A 144 -10.54 -2.33 -0.62
CA VAL A 144 -9.76 -3.23 -1.48
C VAL A 144 -8.60 -3.88 -0.71
N TYR A 145 -7.90 -3.12 0.15
CA TYR A 145 -6.84 -3.68 1.00
C TYR A 145 -7.38 -4.63 2.07
N ILE A 146 -8.49 -4.30 2.71
CA ILE A 146 -9.15 -5.17 3.70
C ILE A 146 -9.54 -6.50 3.04
N ALA A 147 -10.15 -6.45 1.84
CA ALA A 147 -10.52 -7.65 1.08
C ALA A 147 -9.30 -8.52 0.73
N MET A 148 -8.19 -7.90 0.32
CA MET A 148 -6.94 -8.62 0.05
C MET A 148 -6.38 -9.28 1.32
N ALA A 149 -6.35 -8.56 2.44
CA ALA A 149 -5.83 -9.06 3.69
C ALA A 149 -6.64 -10.26 4.20
N LEU A 150 -7.97 -10.21 4.09
CA LEU A 150 -8.87 -11.35 4.39
C LEU A 150 -8.62 -12.55 3.45
N ALA A 151 -8.40 -12.31 2.16
CA ALA A 151 -8.05 -13.37 1.22
C ALA A 151 -6.70 -14.05 1.53
N LEU A 152 -5.73 -13.29 2.06
CA LEU A 152 -4.46 -13.82 2.56
C LEU A 152 -4.63 -14.56 3.89
N ALA A 153 -5.46 -14.04 4.80
CA ALA A 153 -5.79 -14.68 6.08
C ALA A 153 -6.39 -16.08 5.87
N ALA A 154 -7.29 -16.22 4.90
CA ALA A 154 -7.85 -17.51 4.53
C ALA A 154 -6.82 -18.54 4.03
N LYS A 155 -5.65 -18.09 3.53
CA LYS A 155 -4.54 -18.98 3.16
C LYS A 155 -3.65 -19.27 4.36
N GLN A 156 -3.43 -18.27 5.21
CA GLN A 156 -2.55 -18.36 6.38
C GLN A 156 -3.13 -19.24 7.50
N TRP A 157 -4.45 -19.22 7.69
CA TRP A 157 -5.15 -19.96 8.74
C TRP A 157 -6.23 -20.89 8.14
N PRO A 158 -5.86 -22.10 7.71
CA PRO A 158 -6.78 -23.03 7.03
C PRO A 158 -8.01 -23.44 7.85
N LYS A 159 -7.91 -23.44 9.18
CA LYS A 159 -9.01 -23.82 10.08
C LYS A 159 -10.19 -22.84 9.99
N ASP A 160 -9.90 -21.55 9.86
CA ASP A 160 -10.90 -20.47 9.78
C ASP A 160 -11.01 -19.90 8.36
N ALA A 161 -10.48 -20.61 7.36
CA ALA A 161 -10.44 -20.13 5.98
C ALA A 161 -11.83 -19.81 5.42
N THR A 162 -12.85 -20.58 5.80
CA THR A 162 -14.24 -20.33 5.37
C THR A 162 -14.76 -19.00 5.90
N TYR A 163 -14.44 -18.64 7.15
CA TYR A 163 -14.84 -17.36 7.75
C TYR A 163 -14.21 -16.18 7.00
N TYR A 164 -12.89 -16.18 6.83
CA TYR A 164 -12.20 -15.09 6.13
C TYR A 164 -12.60 -14.98 4.65
N ARG A 165 -12.82 -16.12 3.95
CA ARG A 165 -13.32 -16.10 2.57
C ARG A 165 -14.72 -15.51 2.47
N SER A 166 -15.60 -15.82 3.42
CA SER A 166 -16.95 -15.26 3.46
C SER A 166 -16.90 -13.74 3.62
N LEU A 167 -16.12 -13.25 4.58
CA LEU A 167 -15.91 -11.81 4.77
C LEU A 167 -15.33 -11.13 3.53
N ALA A 168 -14.27 -11.70 2.95
CA ALA A 168 -13.64 -11.15 1.76
C ALA A 168 -14.61 -11.13 0.56
N LYS A 169 -15.46 -12.16 0.41
CA LYS A 169 -16.47 -12.21 -0.65
C LYS A 169 -17.55 -11.16 -0.45
N ASN A 170 -18.11 -11.05 0.76
CA ASN A 170 -19.17 -10.08 1.04
C ASN A 170 -18.67 -8.64 0.85
N LEU A 171 -17.46 -8.32 1.35
CA LEU A 171 -16.82 -7.04 1.09
C LEU A 171 -16.61 -6.80 -0.41
N SER A 172 -16.11 -7.80 -1.15
CA SER A 172 -15.91 -7.66 -2.59
C SER A 172 -17.22 -7.43 -3.36
N ASP A 173 -18.31 -8.06 -2.93
CA ASP A 173 -19.63 -7.89 -3.52
C ASP A 173 -20.17 -6.47 -3.25
N ASP A 174 -19.94 -5.92 -2.05
CA ASP A 174 -20.31 -4.55 -1.71
C ASP A 174 -19.46 -3.50 -2.43
N ILE A 175 -18.15 -3.71 -2.58
CA ILE A 175 -17.29 -2.84 -3.41
C ILE A 175 -17.85 -2.75 -4.84
N LEU A 176 -18.22 -3.88 -5.45
CA LEU A 176 -18.81 -3.89 -6.79
C LEU A 176 -20.25 -3.36 -6.87
N SER A 177 -20.94 -3.26 -5.74
CA SER A 177 -22.32 -2.75 -5.67
C SER A 177 -22.35 -1.24 -5.48
N TYR A 178 -21.42 -0.69 -4.70
CA TYR A 178 -21.47 0.71 -4.26
C TYR A 178 -20.27 1.54 -4.73
N GLU A 179 -19.14 0.92 -5.07
CA GLU A 179 -17.91 1.61 -5.45
C GLU A 179 -17.48 1.31 -6.90
N TYR A 180 -18.44 0.94 -7.76
CA TYR A 180 -18.17 0.57 -9.15
C TYR A 180 -18.97 1.43 -10.12
N ASN A 181 -18.27 1.98 -11.11
CA ASN A 181 -18.89 2.70 -12.21
C ASN A 181 -19.02 1.79 -13.46
N PRO A 182 -20.24 1.32 -13.81
CA PRO A 182 -20.44 0.48 -14.99
C PRO A 182 -20.23 1.20 -16.34
N GLN A 183 -20.31 2.54 -16.38
CA GLN A 183 -20.07 3.30 -17.62
C GLN A 183 -18.59 3.29 -17.97
N THR A 184 -17.73 3.58 -17.00
CA THR A 184 -16.28 3.55 -17.19
C THR A 184 -15.73 2.14 -17.15
N GLY A 185 -16.32 1.25 -16.34
CA GLY A 185 -15.81 -0.09 -16.05
C GLY A 185 -14.69 -0.08 -15.00
N ALA A 186 -14.63 0.96 -14.15
CA ALA A 186 -13.62 1.15 -13.12
C ALA A 186 -14.28 1.30 -11.73
N LEU A 187 -13.49 1.12 -10.67
CA LEU A 187 -13.93 1.50 -9.33
C LEU A 187 -14.00 3.03 -9.20
N THR A 188 -14.93 3.52 -8.39
CA THR A 188 -14.97 4.90 -7.91
C THR A 188 -13.97 5.09 -6.76
N VAL A 189 -13.87 6.30 -6.20
CA VAL A 189 -12.96 6.59 -5.07
C VAL A 189 -13.62 6.37 -3.69
N GLY A 190 -14.88 5.97 -3.68
CA GLY A 190 -15.73 5.73 -2.50
C GLY A 190 -17.20 5.59 -2.92
N ASP A 191 -18.02 5.07 -2.02
CA ASP A 191 -19.47 4.85 -2.22
C ASP A 191 -20.29 6.15 -2.40
N TRP A 192 -19.77 7.27 -1.89
CA TRP A 192 -20.34 8.61 -2.06
C TRP A 192 -20.28 9.12 -3.50
N VAL A 193 -19.50 8.47 -4.38
CA VAL A 193 -19.41 8.81 -5.79
C VAL A 193 -20.46 8.02 -6.56
N THR A 194 -21.67 8.57 -6.60
CA THR A 194 -22.80 7.99 -7.33
C THR A 194 -22.91 8.54 -8.77
N ARG A 195 -23.85 8.01 -9.56
CA ARG A 195 -24.07 8.40 -10.96
C ARG A 195 -24.26 9.90 -11.18
N ASP A 196 -24.91 10.57 -10.24
CA ASP A 196 -25.21 12.01 -10.34
C ASP A 196 -24.09 12.88 -9.77
N SER A 197 -23.06 12.27 -9.17
CA SER A 197 -21.89 12.97 -8.68
C SER A 197 -21.07 13.54 -9.83
N LYS A 198 -20.62 14.79 -9.70
CA LYS A 198 -19.61 15.36 -10.61
C LYS A 198 -18.28 14.58 -10.60
N TYR A 199 -18.07 13.73 -9.60
CA TYR A 199 -16.91 12.86 -9.48
C TYR A 199 -17.14 11.46 -10.05
N TRP A 200 -18.29 11.18 -10.70
CA TRP A 200 -18.63 9.84 -11.20
C TRP A 200 -17.54 9.23 -12.11
N GLN A 201 -16.84 10.08 -12.87
CA GLN A 201 -15.75 9.71 -13.76
C GLN A 201 -14.35 9.85 -13.14
N LEU A 202 -14.26 10.10 -11.82
CA LEU A 202 -12.99 10.25 -11.12
C LEU A 202 -12.35 8.89 -10.88
N MET A 203 -11.07 8.78 -11.19
CA MET A 203 -10.23 7.66 -10.80
C MET A 203 -9.05 8.18 -9.98
N ARG A 204 -8.83 7.61 -8.80
CA ARG A 204 -7.59 7.78 -8.05
C ARG A 204 -6.59 6.73 -8.53
N THR A 205 -5.44 7.15 -9.04
CA THR A 205 -4.53 6.22 -9.76
C THR A 205 -3.87 5.20 -8.85
N SER A 206 -3.72 5.51 -7.57
CA SER A 206 -3.21 4.57 -6.56
C SER A 206 -4.14 3.41 -6.26
N ASP A 207 -5.39 3.46 -6.71
CA ASP A 207 -6.38 2.41 -6.47
C ASP A 207 -6.29 1.31 -7.52
N VAL A 208 -5.43 1.48 -8.54
CA VAL A 208 -5.20 0.46 -9.56
C VAL A 208 -4.28 -0.63 -9.03
N MET A 209 -4.88 -1.65 -8.42
CA MET A 209 -4.21 -2.73 -7.70
C MET A 209 -4.41 -4.08 -8.42
N PRO A 210 -3.75 -4.32 -9.57
CA PRO A 210 -4.09 -5.41 -10.48
C PRO A 210 -4.03 -6.81 -9.86
N ASP A 211 -3.05 -7.08 -9.01
CA ASP A 211 -2.91 -8.40 -8.38
C ASP A 211 -3.97 -8.65 -7.31
N ILE A 212 -4.43 -7.59 -6.63
CA ILE A 212 -5.57 -7.66 -5.72
C ILE A 212 -6.83 -7.94 -6.52
N PHE A 213 -7.09 -7.16 -7.58
CA PHE A 213 -8.27 -7.37 -8.42
C PHE A 213 -8.35 -8.78 -9.02
N MET A 214 -7.22 -9.33 -9.46
CA MET A 214 -7.17 -10.70 -9.97
C MET A 214 -7.35 -11.74 -8.86
N THR A 215 -6.90 -11.45 -7.63
CA THR A 215 -7.18 -12.28 -6.46
C THR A 215 -8.66 -12.29 -6.12
N LEU A 216 -9.31 -11.12 -6.11
CA LEU A 216 -10.75 -10.98 -5.85
C LEU A 216 -11.57 -11.64 -6.96
N ALA A 217 -11.20 -11.47 -8.24
CA ALA A 217 -11.83 -12.16 -9.37
C ALA A 217 -11.81 -13.70 -9.23
N LYS A 218 -10.72 -14.25 -8.69
CA LYS A 218 -10.60 -15.69 -8.42
C LYS A 218 -11.43 -16.11 -7.21
N LEU A 219 -11.42 -15.29 -6.15
CA LEU A 219 -12.13 -15.57 -4.90
C LEU A 219 -13.66 -15.56 -5.10
N THR A 220 -14.19 -14.53 -5.79
CA THR A 220 -15.63 -14.33 -5.93
C THR A 220 -16.22 -15.02 -7.15
N GLY A 221 -15.42 -15.26 -8.19
CA GLY A 221 -15.90 -15.70 -9.50
C GLY A 221 -16.56 -14.59 -10.33
N ASP A 222 -16.68 -13.36 -9.81
CA ASP A 222 -17.30 -12.24 -10.51
C ASP A 222 -16.36 -11.67 -11.59
N SER A 223 -16.83 -11.74 -12.85
CA SER A 223 -16.07 -11.26 -14.01
C SER A 223 -15.82 -9.74 -14.01
N ARG A 224 -16.62 -8.95 -13.28
CA ARG A 224 -16.47 -7.49 -13.18
C ARG A 224 -15.10 -7.10 -12.62
N TRP A 225 -14.51 -7.89 -11.73
CA TRP A 225 -13.14 -7.64 -11.25
C TRP A 225 -12.10 -7.69 -12.36
N ARG A 226 -12.27 -8.55 -13.37
CA ARG A 226 -11.39 -8.57 -14.55
C ARG A 226 -11.61 -7.34 -15.42
N THR A 227 -12.87 -6.89 -15.56
CA THR A 227 -13.21 -5.64 -16.25
C THR A 227 -12.55 -4.44 -15.57
N VAL A 228 -12.71 -4.32 -14.25
CA VAL A 228 -12.04 -3.30 -13.41
C VAL A 228 -10.53 -3.30 -13.65
N ASN A 229 -9.89 -4.47 -13.52
CA ASN A 229 -8.46 -4.61 -13.74
C ASN A 229 -8.02 -4.12 -15.13
N ASN A 230 -8.71 -4.57 -16.18
CA ASN A 230 -8.34 -4.24 -17.55
C ASN A 230 -8.54 -2.74 -17.84
N THR A 231 -9.71 -2.20 -17.49
CA THR A 231 -10.06 -0.80 -17.72
C THR A 231 -9.11 0.14 -16.98
N MET A 232 -8.91 -0.08 -15.67
CA MET A 232 -8.06 0.82 -14.87
C MET A 232 -6.60 0.77 -15.32
N LEU A 233 -6.08 -0.40 -15.73
CA LEU A 233 -4.76 -0.50 -16.35
C LEU A 233 -4.69 0.21 -17.71
N ASP A 234 -5.73 0.15 -18.54
CA ASP A 234 -5.79 0.91 -19.78
C ASP A 234 -5.74 2.42 -19.51
N ARG A 235 -6.47 2.89 -18.49
CA ARG A 235 -6.42 4.30 -18.08
C ARG A 235 -5.06 4.71 -17.54
N LEU A 236 -4.37 3.87 -16.76
CA LEU A 236 -2.98 4.14 -16.38
C LEU A 236 -2.04 4.20 -17.59
N VAL A 237 -2.24 3.34 -18.59
CA VAL A 237 -1.45 3.38 -19.83
C VAL A 237 -1.68 4.68 -20.59
N ASP A 238 -2.92 5.15 -20.69
CA ASP A 238 -3.26 6.42 -21.32
C ASP A 238 -2.59 7.59 -20.61
N LEU A 239 -2.71 7.67 -19.28
CA LEU A 239 -2.05 8.71 -18.47
C LEU A 239 -0.53 8.67 -18.61
N SER A 240 0.06 7.48 -18.51
CA SER A 240 1.51 7.28 -18.62
C SER A 240 2.04 7.66 -20.01
N ARG A 241 1.23 7.58 -21.08
CA ARG A 241 1.62 7.97 -22.44
C ARG A 241 1.72 9.48 -22.64
N LEU A 242 1.04 10.29 -21.82
CA LEU A 242 1.00 11.75 -21.97
C LEU A 242 2.37 12.42 -21.80
N HIS A 243 3.29 11.77 -21.07
CA HIS A 243 4.62 12.33 -20.78
C HIS A 243 5.72 11.28 -20.90
N HIS A 244 6.96 11.72 -21.16
CA HIS A 244 8.11 10.83 -21.31
C HIS A 244 8.49 10.12 -19.98
N THR A 245 8.14 10.70 -18.84
CA THR A 245 8.44 10.18 -17.50
C THR A 245 7.66 8.91 -17.15
N GLY A 246 6.48 8.72 -17.75
CA GLY A 246 5.55 7.66 -17.40
C GLY A 246 4.82 7.85 -16.06
N LEU A 247 5.06 8.95 -15.36
CA LEU A 247 4.37 9.32 -14.12
C LEU A 247 2.86 9.49 -14.38
N VAL A 248 2.07 9.18 -13.36
CA VAL A 248 0.61 9.31 -13.37
C VAL A 248 0.16 10.26 -12.25
N PRO A 249 -0.96 10.98 -12.41
CA PRO A 249 -1.44 11.95 -11.43
C PRO A 249 -2.07 11.26 -10.22
N ASP A 250 -2.22 11.95 -9.09
CA ASP A 250 -3.03 11.49 -7.96
C ASP A 250 -4.45 11.13 -8.43
N PHE A 251 -5.06 12.01 -9.22
CA PHE A 251 -6.41 11.83 -9.75
C PHE A 251 -6.50 12.10 -11.25
N ALA A 252 -7.39 11.37 -11.91
CA ALA A 252 -7.70 11.52 -13.32
C ALA A 252 -9.22 11.48 -13.58
N TRP A 253 -9.65 12.22 -14.59
CA TRP A 253 -10.95 12.03 -15.21
C TRP A 253 -10.85 10.93 -16.26
N ILE A 254 -11.72 9.93 -16.17
CA ILE A 254 -11.70 8.76 -17.06
C ILE A 254 -13.06 8.53 -17.73
N THR A 255 -12.99 7.96 -18.92
CA THR A 255 -14.11 7.32 -19.60
C THR A 255 -13.76 5.85 -19.84
N ARG A 256 -14.62 5.12 -20.55
CA ARG A 256 -14.31 3.76 -21.01
C ARG A 256 -13.12 3.69 -21.97
N ASP A 257 -12.74 4.79 -22.62
CA ASP A 257 -11.73 4.78 -23.69
C ASP A 257 -10.62 5.81 -23.55
N ALA A 258 -10.70 6.73 -22.57
CA ALA A 258 -9.71 7.79 -22.40
C ALA A 258 -9.50 8.18 -20.94
N ALA A 259 -8.32 8.73 -20.63
CA ALA A 259 -7.97 9.32 -19.34
C ALA A 259 -7.31 10.70 -19.52
N LYS A 260 -7.54 11.61 -18.59
CA LYS A 260 -6.76 12.86 -18.46
C LYS A 260 -6.57 13.24 -16.99
N PRO A 261 -5.42 13.84 -16.61
CA PRO A 261 -5.23 14.36 -15.27
C PRO A 261 -6.31 15.38 -14.90
N VAL A 262 -6.67 15.44 -13.61
CA VAL A 262 -7.53 16.52 -13.12
C VAL A 262 -6.77 17.84 -13.06
N LYS A 263 -7.51 18.95 -12.91
CA LYS A 263 -6.90 20.26 -12.66
C LYS A 263 -6.45 20.37 -11.18
N PRO A 264 -5.49 21.25 -10.86
CA PRO A 264 -5.15 21.60 -9.48
C PRO A 264 -6.39 21.96 -8.64
N ASN A 265 -6.45 21.49 -7.39
CA ASN A 265 -7.53 21.69 -6.43
C ASN A 265 -8.91 21.20 -6.89
N ALA A 266 -8.96 20.26 -7.84
CA ALA A 266 -10.23 19.67 -8.26
C ALA A 266 -10.85 18.81 -7.14
N ILE A 267 -10.01 18.16 -6.32
CA ILE A 267 -10.39 17.19 -5.30
C ILE A 267 -9.89 17.60 -3.91
N SER A 268 -8.58 17.82 -3.75
CA SER A 268 -7.95 17.96 -2.44
C SER A 268 -6.87 19.04 -2.38
N THR A 269 -5.93 19.04 -3.33
CA THR A 269 -4.73 19.88 -3.27
C THR A 269 -4.37 20.47 -4.63
N LYS A 270 -3.47 21.45 -4.63
CA LYS A 270 -2.89 21.98 -5.87
C LYS A 270 -2.14 20.94 -6.71
N TYR A 271 -1.86 19.75 -6.17
CA TYR A 271 -1.12 18.68 -6.83
C TYR A 271 -2.00 17.50 -7.28
N ASP A 272 -3.33 17.67 -7.29
CA ASP A 272 -4.26 16.58 -7.68
C ASP A 272 -3.97 16.01 -9.08
N GLY A 273 -3.48 16.85 -10.00
CA GLY A 273 -3.08 16.47 -11.36
C GLY A 273 -1.61 16.07 -11.52
N ASP A 274 -0.86 15.95 -10.43
CA ASP A 274 0.57 15.64 -10.41
C ASP A 274 0.85 14.30 -9.73
N TYR A 275 2.08 13.78 -9.85
CA TYR A 275 2.51 12.60 -9.10
C TYR A 275 2.83 13.01 -7.66
N SER A 276 1.91 12.77 -6.74
CA SER A 276 1.93 13.30 -5.38
C SER A 276 1.56 12.21 -4.35
N ALA A 277 0.98 12.61 -3.21
CA ALA A 277 0.78 11.78 -2.03
C ALA A 277 -0.11 10.55 -2.27
N ASN A 278 -0.97 10.54 -3.29
CA ASN A 278 -1.70 9.33 -3.66
C ASN A 278 -0.88 8.49 -4.65
N ALA A 279 -0.49 9.09 -5.78
CA ALA A 279 0.17 8.40 -6.88
C ALA A 279 1.54 7.81 -6.50
N CYS A 280 2.15 8.27 -5.40
CA CYS A 280 3.38 7.71 -4.88
C CYS A 280 3.31 6.20 -4.64
N ARG A 281 2.12 5.64 -4.37
CA ARG A 281 1.87 4.19 -4.18
C ARG A 281 1.90 3.38 -5.47
N VAL A 282 1.65 3.99 -6.63
CA VAL A 282 1.44 3.28 -7.91
C VAL A 282 2.62 2.34 -8.25
N PRO A 283 3.91 2.71 -8.09
CA PRO A 283 5.00 1.77 -8.32
C PRO A 283 4.87 0.46 -7.54
N MET A 284 4.50 0.54 -6.26
CA MET A 284 4.29 -0.64 -5.41
C MET A 284 3.07 -1.46 -5.88
N MET A 285 1.98 -0.81 -6.30
CA MET A 285 0.78 -1.51 -6.78
C MET A 285 1.01 -2.33 -8.05
N LEU A 286 1.94 -1.89 -8.90
CA LEU A 286 2.23 -2.53 -10.19
C LEU A 286 3.37 -3.56 -10.12
N ALA A 287 4.16 -3.55 -9.04
CA ALA A 287 5.45 -4.24 -8.95
C ALA A 287 5.39 -5.76 -9.04
N THR A 288 4.36 -6.40 -8.49
CA THR A 288 4.23 -7.86 -8.52
C THR A 288 3.44 -8.35 -9.74
N SER A 289 2.91 -7.43 -10.56
CA SER A 289 1.96 -7.79 -11.60
C SER A 289 2.62 -8.29 -12.88
N ASN A 290 2.17 -9.46 -13.32
CA ASN A 290 2.57 -10.03 -14.60
C ASN A 290 1.86 -9.40 -15.82
N ASN A 291 0.88 -8.52 -15.59
CA ASN A 291 0.14 -7.89 -16.67
C ASN A 291 1.07 -7.01 -17.53
N PRO A 292 1.11 -7.18 -18.87
CA PRO A 292 1.96 -6.37 -19.74
C PRO A 292 1.71 -4.85 -19.64
N LYS A 293 0.47 -4.42 -19.40
CA LYS A 293 0.10 -3.00 -19.22
C LYS A 293 0.71 -2.44 -17.94
N ALA A 294 0.59 -3.17 -16.82
CA ALA A 294 1.19 -2.80 -15.55
C ALA A 294 2.72 -2.66 -15.66
N ARG A 295 3.38 -3.69 -16.22
CA ARG A 295 4.85 -3.67 -16.44
C ARG A 295 5.29 -2.52 -17.34
N LYS A 296 4.51 -2.19 -18.38
CA LYS A 296 4.82 -1.08 -19.28
C LYS A 296 4.82 0.27 -18.55
N VAL A 297 3.79 0.54 -17.75
CA VAL A 297 3.68 1.78 -16.96
C VAL A 297 4.79 1.83 -15.91
N LEU A 298 4.98 0.74 -15.16
CA LEU A 298 5.99 0.67 -14.11
C LEU A 298 7.41 0.89 -14.63
N LYS A 299 7.83 0.15 -15.66
CA LYS A 299 9.19 0.28 -16.21
C LYS A 299 9.48 1.68 -16.74
N LYS A 300 8.47 2.39 -17.25
CA LYS A 300 8.62 3.79 -17.68
C LYS A 300 8.89 4.72 -16.49
N MET A 301 8.15 4.56 -15.39
CA MET A 301 8.41 5.30 -14.14
C MET A 301 9.78 4.96 -13.55
N LEU A 302 10.15 3.68 -13.45
CA LEU A 302 11.46 3.26 -12.95
C LEU A 302 12.60 3.84 -13.79
N ARG A 303 12.45 3.88 -15.12
CA ARG A 303 13.39 4.56 -15.99
C ARG A 303 13.52 6.03 -15.64
N PHE A 304 12.42 6.76 -15.50
CA PHE A 304 12.47 8.17 -15.10
C PHE A 304 13.20 8.36 -13.76
N PHE A 305 12.84 7.57 -12.74
CA PHE A 305 13.45 7.67 -11.42
C PHE A 305 14.94 7.30 -11.42
N SER A 306 15.36 6.31 -12.21
CA SER A 306 16.76 5.89 -12.29
C SER A 306 17.72 6.97 -12.82
N HIS A 307 17.19 7.99 -13.52
CA HIS A 307 17.96 9.13 -14.02
C HIS A 307 17.94 10.33 -13.05
N GLN A 308 17.25 10.24 -11.92
CA GLN A 308 17.22 11.31 -10.93
C GLN A 308 18.40 11.20 -9.97
N GLN A 309 19.08 12.32 -9.71
CA GLN A 309 20.14 12.37 -8.69
C GLN A 309 19.62 11.99 -7.30
N TYR A 310 18.40 12.41 -6.98
CA TYR A 310 17.65 12.01 -5.79
C TYR A 310 16.15 12.19 -6.04
N ILE A 311 15.35 11.41 -5.31
CA ILE A 311 13.89 11.35 -5.44
C ILE A 311 13.23 12.25 -4.39
N THR A 312 12.41 13.20 -4.84
CA THR A 312 11.65 14.11 -3.96
C THR A 312 10.23 13.65 -3.71
N ALA A 313 9.59 14.21 -2.69
CA ALA A 313 8.20 13.95 -2.33
C ALA A 313 7.19 14.64 -3.29
N GLY A 314 7.30 14.35 -4.58
CA GLY A 314 6.36 14.79 -5.60
C GLY A 314 7.01 15.36 -6.86
N TYR A 315 6.35 15.11 -8.00
CA TYR A 315 6.78 15.52 -9.33
C TYR A 315 5.58 15.95 -10.16
N SER A 316 5.73 17.00 -10.96
CA SER A 316 4.81 17.20 -12.08
C SER A 316 4.94 16.05 -13.07
N LEU A 317 3.91 15.80 -13.86
CA LEU A 317 3.93 14.67 -14.81
C LEU A 317 5.04 14.80 -15.86
N SER A 318 5.51 16.03 -16.14
CA SER A 318 6.68 16.30 -17.00
C SER A 318 8.04 16.03 -16.34
N GLY A 319 8.08 15.73 -15.04
CA GLY A 319 9.29 15.39 -14.29
C GLY A 319 9.88 16.53 -13.45
N LYS A 320 9.20 17.67 -13.32
CA LYS A 320 9.68 18.77 -12.46
C LYS A 320 9.37 18.45 -11.00
N ARG A 321 10.38 18.49 -10.13
CA ARG A 321 10.20 18.33 -8.68
C ARG A 321 9.24 19.38 -8.13
N LEU A 322 8.24 18.95 -7.36
CA LEU A 322 7.27 19.85 -6.71
C LEU A 322 7.80 20.42 -5.39
N VAL A 323 8.71 19.68 -4.75
CA VAL A 323 9.34 20.02 -3.48
C VAL A 323 10.83 19.70 -3.51
N LYS A 324 11.57 20.15 -2.50
CA LYS A 324 13.03 19.95 -2.40
C LYS A 324 13.44 18.80 -1.47
N TYR A 325 12.51 18.26 -0.67
CA TYR A 325 12.80 17.21 0.32
C TYR A 325 12.41 15.81 -0.19
N GLN A 326 13.05 14.79 0.39
CA GLN A 326 12.71 13.39 0.18
C GLN A 326 11.72 12.92 1.25
N SER A 327 10.92 11.90 0.94
CA SER A 327 10.00 11.28 1.89
C SER A 327 9.97 9.77 1.67
N ALA A 328 9.80 9.01 2.75
CA ALA A 328 9.79 7.57 2.68
C ALA A 328 8.54 7.05 1.95
N SER A 329 7.41 7.77 2.01
CA SER A 329 6.20 7.41 1.25
C SER A 329 6.38 7.43 -0.27
N PHE A 330 7.40 8.12 -0.80
CA PHE A 330 7.75 8.07 -2.22
C PHE A 330 8.86 7.05 -2.51
N SER A 331 9.83 6.97 -1.60
CA SER A 331 11.01 6.12 -1.80
C SER A 331 10.70 4.64 -1.54
N ALA A 332 9.82 4.32 -0.59
CA ALA A 332 9.45 2.95 -0.24
C ALA A 332 8.69 2.23 -1.36
N PRO A 333 7.70 2.83 -2.03
CA PRO A 333 7.08 2.20 -3.21
C PRO A 333 8.05 1.96 -4.37
N ILE A 334 9.00 2.88 -4.60
CA ILE A 334 10.01 2.73 -5.64
C ILE A 334 11.02 1.64 -5.27
N PHE A 335 11.44 1.58 -4.00
CA PHE A 335 12.28 0.50 -3.49
C PHE A 335 11.61 -0.86 -3.67
N PHE A 336 10.35 -0.99 -3.23
CA PHE A 336 9.57 -2.22 -3.41
C PHE A 336 9.53 -2.64 -4.88
N ALA A 337 9.23 -1.69 -5.78
CA ALA A 337 9.16 -1.97 -7.20
C ALA A 337 10.48 -2.44 -7.81
N VAL A 338 11.60 -1.75 -7.54
CA VAL A 338 12.90 -2.17 -8.08
C VAL A 338 13.38 -3.49 -7.46
N SER A 339 13.01 -3.81 -6.21
CA SER A 339 13.30 -5.12 -5.61
C SER A 339 12.68 -6.30 -6.38
N HIS A 340 11.51 -6.10 -6.99
CA HIS A 340 10.86 -7.10 -7.84
C HIS A 340 11.35 -7.10 -9.30
N HIS A 341 12.12 -6.09 -9.71
CA HIS A 341 12.60 -5.90 -11.08
C HIS A 341 14.13 -5.72 -11.15
N ARG A 342 14.85 -6.43 -10.29
CA ARG A 342 16.32 -6.45 -10.29
C ARG A 342 16.88 -6.97 -11.63
N GLY A 343 18.00 -6.42 -12.06
CA GLY A 343 18.66 -6.82 -13.31
C GLY A 343 18.01 -6.28 -14.59
N GLU A 344 16.97 -5.44 -14.48
CA GLU A 344 16.31 -4.84 -15.64
C GLU A 344 16.84 -3.45 -16.05
N GLY A 345 18.00 -3.03 -15.51
CA GLY A 345 18.64 -1.76 -15.84
C GLY A 345 18.28 -0.57 -14.93
N TYR A 346 17.62 -0.81 -13.80
CA TYR A 346 17.27 0.21 -12.80
C TYR A 346 17.83 -0.09 -11.41
N ASP A 347 18.83 -0.97 -11.30
CA ASP A 347 19.36 -1.45 -10.00
C ASP A 347 19.97 -0.34 -9.14
N ASN A 348 20.38 0.79 -9.73
CA ASN A 348 20.79 1.97 -8.97
C ASN A 348 19.68 2.52 -8.07
N LEU A 349 18.40 2.28 -8.40
CA LEU A 349 17.27 2.60 -7.53
C LEU A 349 17.25 1.70 -6.29
N PHE A 350 17.61 0.42 -6.42
CA PHE A 350 17.65 -0.47 -5.26
C PHE A 350 18.64 0.05 -4.23
N ASP A 351 19.82 0.51 -4.66
CA ASP A 351 20.82 1.04 -3.75
C ASP A 351 20.48 2.45 -3.25
N SER A 352 20.02 3.34 -4.14
CA SER A 352 19.71 4.72 -3.74
C SER A 352 18.47 4.83 -2.83
N GLN A 353 17.46 3.96 -3.00
CA GLN A 353 16.22 4.02 -2.20
C GLN A 353 16.31 3.26 -0.86
N LYS A 354 17.31 2.39 -0.67
CA LYS A 354 17.58 1.73 0.64
C LYS A 354 17.81 2.69 1.79
N TYR A 355 18.08 3.97 1.52
CA TYR A 355 18.28 4.97 2.58
C TYR A 355 17.10 5.01 3.58
N ILE A 356 15.89 4.63 3.18
CA ILE A 356 14.72 4.51 4.06
C ILE A 356 14.92 3.53 5.22
N PHE A 357 15.85 2.58 5.08
CA PHE A 357 16.24 1.61 6.11
C PHE A 357 17.50 2.03 6.89
N SER A 358 18.21 3.06 6.43
CA SER A 358 19.44 3.55 7.07
C SER A 358 19.17 4.42 8.30
N LYS A 359 17.92 4.81 8.52
CA LYS A 359 17.46 5.62 9.65
C LYS A 359 16.39 4.85 10.43
N PRO A 360 16.24 5.12 11.74
CA PRO A 360 15.11 4.60 12.50
C PRO A 360 13.77 4.94 11.82
N LEU A 361 12.80 4.03 11.93
CA LEU A 361 11.45 4.27 11.45
C LEU A 361 10.89 5.54 12.13
N THR A 362 10.25 6.41 11.36
CA THR A 362 9.64 7.61 11.95
C THR A 362 8.50 7.21 12.90
N HIS A 363 8.37 7.95 14.01
CA HIS A 363 7.26 7.81 14.95
C HIS A 363 6.20 8.91 14.80
N LYS A 364 6.37 9.84 13.83
CA LYS A 364 5.52 11.03 13.68
C LYS A 364 4.71 11.06 12.39
N ASN A 365 5.07 10.24 11.41
CA ASN A 365 4.40 10.19 10.11
C ASN A 365 3.99 8.75 9.81
N TYR A 366 2.73 8.42 10.08
CA TYR A 366 2.20 7.06 9.88
C TYR A 366 2.43 6.60 8.44
N TYR A 367 2.24 7.49 7.47
CA TYR A 367 2.25 7.12 6.06
C TYR A 367 3.65 6.72 5.60
N ASP A 368 4.66 7.53 5.96
CA ASP A 368 6.06 7.20 5.71
C ASP A 368 6.47 5.91 6.42
N ALA A 369 6.05 5.72 7.67
CA ALA A 369 6.37 4.53 8.45
C ALA A 369 5.74 3.27 7.83
N THR A 370 4.43 3.28 7.58
CA THR A 370 3.65 2.15 7.07
C THR A 370 4.16 1.70 5.70
N LEU A 371 4.34 2.62 4.74
CA LEU A 371 4.84 2.25 3.41
C LEU A 371 6.28 1.70 3.47
N THR A 372 7.10 2.21 4.39
CA THR A 372 8.44 1.66 4.62
C THR A 372 8.39 0.23 5.17
N VAL A 373 7.47 -0.07 6.11
CA VAL A 373 7.30 -1.44 6.63
C VAL A 373 6.79 -2.38 5.53
N MET A 374 5.81 -1.97 4.74
CA MET A 374 5.35 -2.76 3.58
C MET A 374 6.51 -3.06 2.62
N ALA A 375 7.32 -2.04 2.31
CA ALA A 375 8.51 -2.20 1.47
C ALA A 375 9.57 -3.12 2.09
N ALA A 376 9.76 -3.08 3.42
CA ALA A 376 10.70 -3.95 4.13
C ALA A 376 10.28 -5.42 4.05
N LEU A 377 9.01 -5.72 4.37
CA LEU A 377 8.51 -7.09 4.53
C LEU A 377 8.60 -7.93 3.25
N GLU A 378 8.52 -7.29 2.09
CA GLU A 378 8.41 -7.96 0.78
C GLU A 378 9.53 -7.58 -0.19
N GLY A 379 10.23 -6.46 0.02
CA GLY A 379 11.28 -5.94 -0.87
C GLY A 379 12.72 -6.19 -0.40
N LEU A 380 12.95 -6.59 0.85
CA LEU A 380 14.28 -6.97 1.36
C LEU A 380 14.47 -8.48 1.20
N ASN A 381 14.77 -8.94 -0.02
CA ASN A 381 15.03 -10.34 -0.35
C ASN A 381 16.51 -10.66 -0.51
#